data_AF-A0A3M2DZ50-F1
#
_entry.id   AF-A0A3M2DZ50-F1
#
_cell.length_a   1.000
_cell.length_b   1.000
_cell.length_c   1.000
_cell.angle_alpha   90.00
_cell.angle_beta   90.00
_cell.angle_gamma   90.00
#
_symmetry.space_group_name_H-M   'P 1'
#
loop_
_entity.id
_entity.type
_entity.pdbx_description
1 polymer ?
#
loop_
_entity_poly.entity_id
_entity_poly.type
_entity_poly.pdbx_seq_one_letter_code
_entity_poly.pdbx_strand_id
1 'polypeptide(L)'
;MGKPWLTANRVTFARIAVMPLMVWLFYQGRAGRWWAFGVGAIIAMTDFVDGYLARKHGPTVLGALMDPIADKLFVAVIFLPLVHLGWLPADLVALIFVRELLVTALRTIYERRGVRLRTSYFAKVKTWVQMQAAATILFIGLVGDRTVVWIAVSASAAIVVAAIVAMWLARRRVWRGAVIMLAMTAALAATLLPASLRDTFWWITLGILAFTWGSGIDYVVGGVRQLRGTGAPAASDLVRIASAVAIPLAAVPALVAGGIPPALPIGVVCVELAVGGLDNLLAHHGAEGGALAWAARTGPAVALLAAALWAAHTARAGAITPLAAAALAASVAGGAREFWRGRRYYL
;
A
#
# COMPACT_ATOMS: atom_id res chain seq x y z
N MET A 1 29.24 10.67 20.74
CA MET A 1 29.02 10.49 19.28
C MET A 1 28.10 11.61 18.80
N GLY A 2 28.54 12.46 17.86
CA GLY A 2 27.71 13.55 17.32
C GLY A 2 26.47 13.01 16.60
N LYS A 3 25.39 13.80 16.58
CA LYS A 3 24.16 13.43 15.83
C LYS A 3 24.53 13.18 14.36
N PRO A 4 24.15 12.03 13.77
CA PRO A 4 24.44 11.75 12.37
C PRO A 4 23.72 12.76 11.46
N TRP A 5 24.37 13.18 10.38
CA TRP A 5 23.83 14.12 9.40
C TRP A 5 22.57 13.59 8.70
N LEU A 6 22.46 12.26 8.55
CA LEU A 6 21.31 11.57 7.98
C LEU A 6 20.72 10.61 9.02
N THR A 7 19.45 10.85 9.40
CA THR A 7 18.69 9.99 10.30
C THR A 7 17.67 9.16 9.52
N ALA A 8 17.24 8.03 10.07
CA ALA A 8 16.20 7.19 9.47
C ALA A 8 14.93 8.02 9.15
N ASN A 9 14.48 8.84 10.10
CA ASN A 9 13.29 9.69 9.90
C ASN A 9 13.43 10.64 8.71
N ARG A 10 14.61 11.28 8.52
CA ARG A 10 14.84 12.18 7.38
C ARG A 10 14.72 11.44 6.05
N VAL A 11 15.18 10.18 6.00
CA VAL A 11 15.04 9.32 4.82
C VAL A 11 13.57 8.97 4.57
N THR A 12 12.83 8.56 5.62
CA THR A 12 11.39 8.24 5.50
C THR A 12 10.58 9.46 5.04
N PHE A 13 10.83 10.65 5.58
CA PHE A 13 10.14 11.87 5.16
C PHE A 13 10.49 12.27 3.71
N ALA A 14 11.77 12.19 3.34
CA ALA A 14 12.18 12.42 1.97
C ALA A 14 11.50 11.44 1.00
N ARG A 15 11.39 10.16 1.38
CA ARG A 15 10.67 9.14 0.61
C ARG A 15 9.22 9.56 0.34
N ILE A 16 8.49 9.93 1.39
CA ILE A 16 7.09 10.37 1.28
C ILE A 16 6.98 11.62 0.40
N ALA A 17 7.90 12.58 0.54
CA ALA A 17 7.89 13.80 -0.26
C ALA A 17 8.14 13.58 -1.77
N VAL A 18 8.84 12.51 -2.14
CA VAL A 18 9.11 12.16 -3.55
C VAL A 18 7.96 11.38 -4.20
N MET A 19 7.08 10.73 -3.43
CA MET A 19 5.97 9.94 -3.97
C MET A 19 5.02 10.74 -4.91
N PRO A 20 4.63 12.00 -4.62
CA PRO A 20 3.82 12.79 -5.54
C PRO A 20 4.50 13.03 -6.90
N LEU A 21 5.83 13.22 -6.91
CA LEU A 21 6.60 13.35 -8.15
C LEU A 21 6.50 12.06 -8.98
N MET A 22 6.62 10.90 -8.33
CA MET A 22 6.46 9.60 -9.00
C MET A 22 5.06 9.45 -9.62
N VAL A 23 4.00 9.84 -8.89
CA VAL A 23 2.62 9.82 -9.43
C VAL A 23 2.52 10.73 -10.65
N TRP A 24 3.04 11.96 -10.59
CA TRP A 24 3.02 12.89 -11.70
C TRP A 24 3.77 12.36 -12.93
N LEU A 25 4.91 11.70 -12.73
CA LEU A 25 5.74 11.11 -13.79
C LEU A 25 5.01 10.01 -14.59
N PHE A 26 4.13 9.20 -13.96
CA PHE A 26 3.33 8.19 -14.67
C PHE A 26 2.50 8.77 -15.82
N TYR A 27 2.13 10.05 -15.72
CA TYR A 27 1.29 10.75 -16.68
C TYR A 27 2.07 11.59 -17.70
N GLN A 28 3.41 11.67 -17.61
CA GLN A 28 4.27 12.43 -18.55
C GLN A 28 4.67 11.60 -19.80
N GLY A 29 3.77 10.75 -20.29
CA GLY A 29 4.02 9.89 -21.44
C GLY A 29 5.06 8.77 -21.19
N ARG A 30 5.63 8.23 -22.27
CA ARG A 30 6.53 7.07 -22.22
C ARG A 30 7.82 7.35 -21.42
N ALA A 31 8.47 8.48 -21.67
CA ALA A 31 9.67 8.87 -20.95
C ALA A 31 9.38 9.11 -19.46
N GLY A 32 8.26 9.76 -19.15
CA GLY A 32 7.77 9.94 -17.78
C GLY A 32 7.64 8.62 -17.03
N ARG A 33 7.07 7.59 -17.64
CA ARG A 33 6.91 6.26 -17.02
C ARG A 33 8.24 5.56 -16.76
N TRP A 34 9.26 5.74 -17.61
CA TRP A 34 10.63 5.27 -17.32
C TRP A 34 11.24 6.00 -16.13
N TRP A 35 11.03 7.32 -16.03
CA TRP A 35 11.44 8.09 -14.85
C TRP A 35 10.68 7.64 -13.60
N ALA A 36 9.38 7.36 -13.70
CA ALA A 36 8.59 6.82 -12.59
C ALA A 36 9.13 5.45 -12.12
N PHE A 37 9.54 4.59 -13.05
CA PHE A 37 10.21 3.32 -12.73
C PHE A 37 11.53 3.54 -11.99
N GLY A 38 12.39 4.44 -12.47
CA GLY A 38 13.67 4.76 -11.82
C GLY A 38 13.50 5.39 -10.44
N VAL A 39 12.60 6.37 -10.30
CA VAL A 39 12.27 7.01 -9.02
C VAL A 39 11.66 6.00 -8.05
N GLY A 40 10.77 5.13 -8.53
CA GLY A 40 10.18 4.05 -7.73
C GLY A 40 11.23 3.06 -7.22
N ALA A 41 12.22 2.69 -8.04
CA ALA A 41 13.35 1.87 -7.63
C ALA A 41 14.19 2.56 -6.54
N ILE A 42 14.49 3.86 -6.70
CA ILE A 42 15.21 4.63 -5.67
C ILE A 42 14.43 4.65 -4.36
N ILE A 43 13.11 4.95 -4.41
CA ILE A 43 12.23 4.94 -3.24
C ILE A 43 12.29 3.57 -2.54
N ALA A 44 12.12 2.46 -3.27
CA ALA A 44 12.17 1.11 -2.71
C ALA A 44 13.54 0.80 -2.07
N MET A 45 14.64 1.27 -2.66
CA MET A 45 15.98 1.09 -2.10
C MET A 45 16.21 1.90 -0.81
N THR A 46 15.55 3.05 -0.65
CA THR A 46 15.69 3.84 0.59
C THR A 46 15.19 3.11 1.83
N ASP A 47 14.33 2.09 1.69
CA ASP A 47 13.83 1.22 2.79
C ASP A 47 14.89 0.31 3.38
N PHE A 48 15.93 0.04 2.61
CA PHE A 48 17.10 -0.63 3.16
C PHE A 48 17.97 0.36 3.98
N VAL A 49 18.02 1.61 3.54
CA VAL A 49 18.90 2.65 4.10
C VAL A 49 18.42 3.12 5.46
N ASP A 50 17.13 3.43 5.62
CA ASP A 50 16.57 3.81 6.92
C ASP A 50 16.64 2.67 7.94
N GLY A 51 16.36 1.42 7.54
CA GLY A 51 16.49 0.25 8.38
C GLY A 51 17.94 -0.01 8.81
N TYR A 52 18.90 0.23 7.92
CA TYR A 52 20.33 0.20 8.27
C TYR A 52 20.69 1.31 9.26
N LEU A 53 20.24 2.54 9.02
CA LEU A 53 20.49 3.68 9.91
C LEU A 53 19.86 3.48 11.29
N ALA A 54 18.66 2.90 11.37
CA ALA A 54 17.97 2.57 12.61
C ALA A 54 18.68 1.47 13.40
N ARG A 55 19.23 0.44 12.74
CA ARG A 55 20.07 -0.57 13.42
C ARG A 55 21.38 0.00 13.94
N LYS A 56 21.97 0.97 13.21
CA LYS A 56 23.25 1.58 13.57
C LYS A 56 23.14 2.63 14.67
N HIS A 57 22.08 3.44 14.67
CA HIS A 57 21.94 4.60 15.57
C HIS A 57 20.78 4.48 16.57
N GLY A 58 20.02 3.38 16.52
CA GLY A 58 18.82 3.15 17.33
C GLY A 58 17.52 3.56 16.63
N PRO A 59 16.42 2.80 16.81
CA PRO A 59 15.11 3.19 16.29
C PRO A 59 14.53 4.38 17.06
N THR A 60 13.71 5.18 16.40
CA THR A 60 12.94 6.26 17.06
C THR A 60 11.45 5.93 17.05
N VAL A 61 10.69 6.46 18.01
CA VAL A 61 9.23 6.28 18.08
C VAL A 61 8.55 6.80 16.80
N LEU A 62 8.97 7.99 16.34
CA LEU A 62 8.45 8.58 15.12
C LEU A 62 8.79 7.75 13.87
N GLY A 63 10.02 7.23 13.77
CA GLY A 63 10.39 6.34 12.66
C GLY A 63 9.55 5.06 12.65
N ALA A 64 9.39 4.42 13.81
CA ALA A 64 8.57 3.23 13.95
C ALA A 64 7.08 3.44 13.59
N LEU A 65 6.58 4.68 13.72
CA LEU A 65 5.24 5.08 13.28
C LEU A 65 5.19 5.39 11.77
N MET A 66 6.18 6.11 11.26
CA MET A 66 6.20 6.59 9.87
C MET A 66 6.52 5.49 8.86
N ASP A 67 7.38 4.52 9.19
CA ASP A 67 7.80 3.49 8.22
C ASP A 67 6.61 2.65 7.72
N PRO A 68 5.73 2.09 8.58
CA PRO A 68 4.56 1.34 8.10
C PRO A 68 3.54 2.17 7.32
N ILE A 69 3.53 3.50 7.53
CA ILE A 69 2.70 4.43 6.76
C ILE A 69 3.32 4.64 5.38
N ALA A 70 4.62 4.95 5.32
CA ALA A 70 5.35 5.14 4.08
C ALA A 70 5.27 3.91 3.17
N ASP A 71 5.38 2.70 3.73
CA ASP A 71 5.27 1.45 2.98
C ASP A 71 3.92 1.30 2.27
N LYS A 72 2.82 1.55 2.99
CA LYS A 72 1.46 1.47 2.43
C LYS A 72 1.22 2.56 1.40
N LEU A 73 1.73 3.77 1.65
CA LEU A 73 1.65 4.88 0.69
C LEU A 73 2.41 4.53 -0.59
N PHE A 74 3.59 3.93 -0.49
CA PHE A 74 4.37 3.54 -1.67
C PHE A 74 3.61 2.53 -2.53
N VAL A 75 2.98 1.53 -1.92
CA VAL A 75 2.12 0.56 -2.61
C VAL A 75 0.92 1.26 -3.27
N ALA A 76 0.30 2.25 -2.61
CA ALA A 76 -0.79 3.04 -3.20
C ALA A 76 -0.36 3.83 -4.45
N VAL A 77 0.75 4.57 -4.35
CA VAL A 77 1.21 5.44 -5.44
C VAL A 77 1.83 4.69 -6.61
N ILE A 78 2.17 3.41 -6.46
CA ILE A 78 2.57 2.56 -7.58
C ILE A 78 1.39 1.78 -8.18
N PHE A 79 0.48 1.21 -7.39
CA PHE A 79 -0.63 0.41 -7.92
C PHE A 79 -1.73 1.25 -8.55
N LEU A 80 -2.15 2.35 -7.92
CA LEU A 80 -3.34 3.08 -8.37
C LEU A 80 -3.16 3.79 -9.72
N PRO A 81 -1.99 4.40 -10.05
CA PRO A 81 -1.74 4.87 -11.41
C PRO A 81 -1.76 3.73 -12.43
N LEU A 82 -1.22 2.55 -12.10
CA LEU A 82 -1.23 1.39 -12.99
C LEU A 82 -2.64 0.87 -13.26
N VAL A 83 -3.56 0.96 -12.30
CA VAL A 83 -5.00 0.69 -12.52
C VAL A 83 -5.58 1.67 -13.53
N HIS A 84 -5.37 2.97 -13.32
CA HIS A 84 -5.91 4.00 -14.21
C HIS A 84 -5.33 3.89 -15.63
N LEU A 85 -4.05 3.54 -15.76
CA LEU A 85 -3.39 3.28 -17.06
C LEU A 85 -3.84 1.96 -17.73
N GLY A 86 -4.72 1.19 -17.08
CA GLY A 86 -5.25 -0.07 -17.60
C GLY A 86 -4.28 -1.25 -17.54
N TRP A 87 -3.19 -1.13 -16.79
CA TRP A 87 -2.19 -2.19 -16.63
C TRP A 87 -2.51 -3.11 -15.46
N LEU A 88 -3.34 -2.66 -14.51
CA LEU A 88 -3.85 -3.48 -13.43
C LEU A 88 -5.38 -3.57 -13.47
N PRO A 89 -5.96 -4.77 -13.28
CA PRO A 89 -7.41 -4.94 -13.16
C PRO A 89 -7.92 -4.27 -11.87
N ALA A 90 -8.84 -3.31 -12.03
CA ALA A 90 -9.32 -2.44 -10.95
C ALA A 90 -10.01 -3.22 -9.81
N ASP A 91 -10.78 -4.25 -10.17
CA ASP A 91 -11.46 -5.17 -9.26
C ASP A 91 -10.48 -5.91 -8.32
N LEU A 92 -9.41 -6.50 -8.87
CA LEU A 92 -8.42 -7.19 -8.04
C LEU A 92 -7.63 -6.21 -7.16
N VAL A 93 -7.29 -5.03 -7.68
CA VAL A 93 -6.59 -4.01 -6.89
C VAL A 93 -7.48 -3.44 -5.78
N ALA A 94 -8.77 -3.26 -6.03
CA ALA A 94 -9.72 -2.89 -4.99
C ALA A 94 -9.69 -3.90 -3.84
N LEU A 95 -9.71 -5.20 -4.14
CA LEU A 95 -9.63 -6.26 -3.12
C LEU A 95 -8.29 -6.30 -2.37
N ILE A 96 -7.19 -5.92 -3.01
CA ILE A 96 -5.89 -5.73 -2.32
C ILE A 96 -6.00 -4.59 -1.30
N PHE A 97 -6.52 -3.42 -1.70
CA PHE A 97 -6.65 -2.26 -0.79
C PHE A 97 -7.71 -2.46 0.29
N VAL A 98 -8.81 -3.18 0.01
CA VAL A 98 -9.79 -3.62 1.03
C VAL A 98 -9.04 -4.35 2.13
N ARG A 99 -8.20 -5.31 1.79
CA ARG A 99 -7.41 -6.05 2.77
C ARG A 99 -6.42 -5.16 3.52
N GLU A 100 -5.75 -4.22 2.85
CA GLU A 100 -4.79 -3.31 3.50
C GLU A 100 -5.44 -2.46 4.59
N LEU A 101 -6.58 -1.85 4.27
CA LEU A 101 -7.34 -1.05 5.24
C LEU A 101 -8.01 -1.94 6.29
N LEU A 102 -8.55 -3.10 5.91
CA LEU A 102 -9.22 -4.01 6.84
C LEU A 102 -8.26 -4.54 7.90
N VAL A 103 -7.07 -4.99 7.52
CA VAL A 103 -6.07 -5.44 8.51
C VAL A 103 -5.60 -4.28 9.40
N THR A 104 -5.55 -3.06 8.87
CA THR A 104 -5.26 -1.86 9.66
C THR A 104 -6.36 -1.59 10.68
N ALA A 105 -7.64 -1.67 10.28
CA ALA A 105 -8.78 -1.50 11.17
C ALA A 105 -8.85 -2.60 12.24
N LEU A 106 -8.66 -3.86 11.85
CA LEU A 106 -8.63 -5.00 12.77
C LEU A 106 -7.51 -4.87 13.80
N ARG A 107 -6.31 -4.45 13.37
CA ARG A 107 -5.20 -4.21 14.28
C ARG A 107 -5.55 -3.19 15.36
N THR A 108 -6.21 -2.10 14.99
CA THR A 108 -6.71 -1.15 15.96
C THR A 108 -7.65 -1.82 16.97
N ILE A 109 -8.64 -2.59 16.49
CA ILE A 109 -9.62 -3.25 17.35
C ILE A 109 -8.93 -4.20 18.35
N TYR A 110 -7.91 -4.93 17.90
CA TYR A 110 -7.13 -5.82 18.77
C TYR A 110 -6.32 -5.05 19.81
N GLU A 111 -5.64 -3.97 19.41
CA GLU A 111 -4.84 -3.14 20.31
C GLU A 111 -5.69 -2.51 21.43
N ARG A 112 -6.91 -2.03 21.10
CA ARG A 112 -7.88 -1.48 22.08
C ARG A 112 -8.28 -2.48 23.17
N ARG A 113 -8.29 -3.77 22.83
CA ARG A 113 -8.72 -4.85 23.73
C ARG A 113 -7.54 -5.59 24.37
N GLY A 114 -6.33 -5.03 24.26
CA GLY A 114 -5.12 -5.62 24.82
C GLY A 114 -4.65 -6.90 24.11
N VAL A 115 -5.23 -7.24 22.95
CA VAL A 115 -4.86 -8.43 22.17
C VAL A 115 -3.71 -8.06 21.24
N ARG A 116 -2.52 -8.62 21.50
CA ARG A 116 -1.35 -8.42 20.64
C ARG A 116 -1.20 -9.58 19.67
N LEU A 117 -1.47 -9.31 18.39
CA LEU A 117 -1.24 -10.30 17.33
C LEU A 117 0.24 -10.35 16.93
N ARG A 118 0.78 -11.57 16.89
CA ARG A 118 2.12 -11.81 16.34
C ARG A 118 2.06 -11.66 14.82
N THR A 119 2.91 -10.80 14.28
CA THR A 119 3.07 -10.65 12.83
C THR A 119 3.71 -11.91 12.24
N SER A 120 2.99 -12.58 11.34
CA SER A 120 3.51 -13.75 10.62
C SER A 120 4.68 -13.36 9.71
N TYR A 121 5.53 -14.34 9.39
CA TYR A 121 6.64 -14.10 8.46
C TYR A 121 6.15 -13.76 7.04
N PHE A 122 5.01 -14.35 6.62
CA PHE A 122 4.33 -13.99 5.37
C PHE A 122 3.96 -12.50 5.32
N ALA A 123 3.45 -11.95 6.42
CA ALA A 123 3.14 -10.51 6.50
C ALA A 123 4.39 -9.62 6.40
N LYS A 124 5.57 -10.11 6.82
CA LYS A 124 6.84 -9.37 6.70
C LYS A 124 7.34 -9.28 5.27
N VAL A 125 7.13 -10.33 4.46
CA VAL A 125 7.62 -10.38 3.07
C VAL A 125 6.59 -9.83 2.07
N LYS A 126 5.32 -9.68 2.47
CA LYS A 126 4.23 -9.18 1.62
C LYS A 126 4.55 -7.89 0.87
N THR A 127 5.09 -6.88 1.56
CA THR A 127 5.40 -5.59 0.94
C THR A 127 6.42 -5.76 -0.18
N TRP A 128 7.42 -6.62 0.03
CA TRP A 128 8.42 -6.92 -0.99
C TRP A 128 7.80 -7.60 -2.22
N VAL A 129 6.87 -8.54 -2.01
CA VAL A 129 6.14 -9.18 -3.12
C VAL A 129 5.33 -8.16 -3.91
N GLN A 130 4.61 -7.25 -3.24
CA GLN A 130 3.84 -6.19 -3.90
C GLN A 130 4.74 -5.24 -4.70
N MET A 131 5.85 -4.79 -4.12
CA MET A 131 6.80 -3.88 -4.79
C MET A 131 7.45 -4.54 -6.00
N GLN A 132 7.93 -5.78 -5.85
CA GLN A 132 8.55 -6.52 -6.95
C GLN A 132 7.58 -6.74 -8.11
N ALA A 133 6.35 -7.16 -7.79
CA ALA A 133 5.36 -7.44 -8.81
C ALA A 133 4.89 -6.16 -9.53
N ALA A 134 4.72 -5.03 -8.82
CA ALA A 134 4.42 -3.75 -9.43
C ALA A 134 5.56 -3.25 -10.33
N ALA A 135 6.82 -3.40 -9.90
CA ALA A 135 7.99 -3.08 -10.72
C ALA A 135 8.04 -3.96 -11.98
N THR A 136 7.75 -5.26 -11.87
CA THR A 136 7.68 -6.18 -13.00
C THR A 136 6.57 -5.79 -13.98
N ILE A 137 5.37 -5.47 -13.50
CA ILE A 137 4.25 -5.02 -14.36
C ILE A 137 4.61 -3.72 -15.08
N LEU A 138 5.19 -2.75 -14.35
CA LEU A 138 5.64 -1.48 -14.92
C LEU A 138 6.69 -1.71 -16.01
N PHE A 139 7.68 -2.58 -15.76
CA PHE A 139 8.71 -2.93 -16.73
C PHE A 139 8.14 -3.61 -17.98
N ILE A 140 7.25 -4.59 -17.82
CA ILE A 140 6.57 -5.26 -18.92
C ILE A 140 5.78 -4.26 -19.78
N GLY A 141 5.00 -3.37 -19.14
CA GLY A 141 4.22 -2.35 -19.85
C GLY A 141 5.08 -1.29 -20.56
N LEU A 142 6.28 -1.02 -20.06
CA LEU A 142 7.26 -0.13 -20.68
C LEU A 142 7.96 -0.77 -21.88
N VAL A 143 8.40 -2.02 -21.74
CA VAL A 143 9.18 -2.70 -22.77
C VAL A 143 8.29 -3.22 -23.90
N GLY A 144 7.18 -3.88 -23.57
CA GLY A 144 6.25 -4.46 -24.55
C GLY A 144 6.77 -5.71 -25.27
N ASP A 145 8.08 -5.79 -25.52
CA ASP A 145 8.76 -6.96 -26.08
C ASP A 145 8.91 -8.08 -25.03
N ARG A 146 8.30 -9.23 -25.33
CA ARG A 146 8.28 -10.38 -24.43
C ARG A 146 9.64 -11.04 -24.26
N THR A 147 10.45 -11.08 -25.31
CA THR A 147 11.78 -11.69 -25.28
C THR A 147 12.68 -10.88 -24.35
N VAL A 148 12.65 -9.55 -24.48
CA VAL A 148 13.41 -8.65 -23.59
C VAL A 148 12.94 -8.79 -22.13
N VAL A 149 11.63 -8.90 -21.90
CA VAL A 149 11.08 -9.15 -20.55
C VAL A 149 11.59 -10.49 -20.00
N TRP A 150 11.54 -11.56 -20.78
CA TRP A 150 12.04 -12.89 -20.36
C TRP A 150 13.52 -12.86 -20.03
N ILE A 151 14.34 -12.19 -20.84
CA ILE A 151 15.77 -12.01 -20.58
C ILE A 151 15.98 -11.25 -19.27
N ALA A 152 15.27 -10.13 -19.06
CA ALA A 152 15.41 -9.31 -17.86
C ALA A 152 14.98 -10.07 -16.59
N VAL A 153 13.85 -10.77 -16.62
CA VAL A 153 13.37 -11.58 -15.49
C VAL A 153 14.35 -12.73 -15.20
N SER A 154 14.83 -13.42 -16.22
CA SER A 154 15.82 -14.50 -16.07
C SER A 154 17.16 -13.99 -15.52
N ALA A 155 17.62 -12.83 -16.01
CA ALA A 155 18.82 -12.18 -15.50
C ALA A 155 18.65 -11.78 -14.02
N SER A 156 17.49 -11.23 -13.64
CA SER A 156 17.21 -10.90 -12.23
C SER A 156 17.21 -12.15 -11.34
N ALA A 157 16.65 -13.27 -11.82
CA ALA A 157 16.68 -14.54 -11.11
C ALA A 157 18.12 -15.06 -10.95
N ALA A 158 18.92 -14.99 -12.01
CA ALA A 158 20.33 -15.38 -11.99
C ALA A 158 21.16 -14.56 -10.99
N ILE A 159 20.91 -13.24 -10.90
CA ILE A 159 21.53 -12.37 -9.90
C ILE A 159 21.17 -12.82 -8.47
N VAL A 160 19.91 -13.15 -8.22
CA VAL A 160 19.47 -13.64 -6.90
C VAL A 160 20.14 -14.99 -6.57
N VAL A 161 20.23 -15.91 -7.53
CA VAL A 161 20.94 -17.19 -7.36
C VAL A 161 22.41 -16.96 -7.06
N ALA A 162 23.09 -16.10 -7.83
CA ALA A 162 24.49 -15.77 -7.62
C ALA A 162 24.72 -15.16 -6.23
N ALA A 163 23.83 -14.28 -5.76
CA ALA A 163 23.91 -13.71 -4.43
C ALA A 163 23.71 -14.76 -3.31
N ILE A 164 22.80 -15.72 -3.49
CA ILE A 164 22.62 -16.85 -2.55
C ILE A 164 23.88 -17.70 -2.50
N VAL A 165 24.43 -18.07 -3.65
CA VAL A 165 25.64 -18.91 -3.75
C VAL A 165 26.84 -18.19 -3.13
N ALA A 166 27.06 -16.93 -3.47
CA ALA A 166 28.15 -16.12 -2.89
C ALA A 166 28.03 -16.01 -1.37
N MET A 167 26.82 -15.79 -0.85
CA MET A 167 26.60 -15.72 0.61
C MET A 167 26.82 -17.07 1.29
N TRP A 168 26.40 -18.17 0.65
CA TRP A 168 26.65 -19.51 1.14
C TRP A 168 28.14 -19.85 1.14
N LEU A 169 28.88 -19.51 0.08
CA LEU A 169 30.33 -19.72 0.03
C LEU A 169 31.06 -18.91 1.10
N ALA A 170 30.70 -17.63 1.27
CA ALA A 170 31.38 -16.73 2.21
C ALA A 170 31.04 -16.99 3.69
N ARG A 171 29.80 -17.40 4.00
CA ARG A 171 29.30 -17.44 5.39
C ARG A 171 28.64 -18.76 5.79
N ARG A 172 28.56 -19.73 4.88
CA ARG A 172 27.83 -21.01 5.05
C ARG A 172 26.39 -20.81 5.53
N ARG A 173 25.77 -19.68 5.17
CA ARG A 173 24.40 -19.32 5.53
C ARG A 173 23.58 -19.03 4.28
N VAL A 174 22.38 -19.59 4.23
CA VAL A 174 21.36 -19.25 3.22
C VAL A 174 20.41 -18.25 3.83
N TRP A 175 20.26 -17.09 3.19
CA TRP A 175 19.30 -16.09 3.61
C TRP A 175 17.90 -16.49 3.11
N ARG A 176 17.00 -16.86 4.05
CA ARG A 176 15.62 -17.28 3.74
C ARG A 176 14.87 -16.28 2.84
N GLY A 177 15.15 -14.98 3.00
CA GLY A 177 14.57 -13.92 2.17
C GLY A 177 14.93 -14.07 0.69
N ALA A 178 16.19 -14.37 0.36
CA ALA A 178 16.61 -14.55 -1.03
C ALA A 178 15.99 -15.78 -1.68
N VAL A 179 15.78 -16.87 -0.94
CA VAL A 179 15.06 -18.05 -1.46
C VAL A 179 13.63 -17.70 -1.83
N ILE A 180 12.96 -16.88 -1.02
CA ILE A 180 11.60 -16.42 -1.32
C ILE A 180 11.61 -15.46 -2.50
N MET A 181 12.57 -14.54 -2.58
CA MET A 181 12.72 -13.68 -3.76
C MET A 181 12.88 -14.52 -5.03
N LEU A 182 13.73 -15.55 -5.01
CA LEU A 182 13.92 -16.44 -6.15
C LEU A 182 12.63 -17.18 -6.52
N ALA A 183 11.92 -17.73 -5.54
CA ALA A 183 10.64 -18.40 -5.75
C ALA A 183 9.59 -17.44 -6.35
N MET A 184 9.58 -16.19 -5.89
CA MET A 184 8.68 -15.15 -6.42
C MET A 184 9.07 -14.71 -7.83
N THR A 185 10.37 -14.53 -8.12
CA THR A 185 10.83 -14.25 -9.48
C THR A 185 10.47 -15.39 -10.44
N ALA A 186 10.61 -16.64 -10.00
CA ALA A 186 10.18 -17.81 -10.77
C ALA A 186 8.65 -17.84 -10.98
N ALA A 187 7.86 -17.53 -9.94
CA ALA A 187 6.41 -17.43 -10.06
C ALA A 187 5.98 -16.32 -11.02
N LEU A 188 6.62 -15.14 -10.95
CA LEU A 188 6.42 -14.04 -11.89
C LEU A 188 6.83 -14.45 -13.32
N ALA A 189 7.96 -15.13 -13.49
CA ALA A 189 8.37 -15.65 -14.78
C ALA A 189 7.34 -16.62 -15.36
N ALA A 190 6.76 -17.51 -14.55
CA ALA A 190 5.71 -18.43 -14.99
C ALA A 190 4.46 -17.69 -15.50
N THR A 191 4.14 -16.51 -14.96
CA THR A 191 3.03 -15.68 -15.47
C THR A 191 3.31 -15.00 -16.82
N LEU A 192 4.52 -15.10 -17.35
CA LEU A 192 4.88 -14.67 -18.70
C LEU A 192 4.61 -15.76 -19.76
N LEU A 193 4.26 -16.99 -19.34
CA LEU A 193 3.91 -18.11 -20.23
C LEU A 193 2.57 -17.94 -21.00
N PRO A 194 1.49 -17.32 -20.43
CA PRO A 194 0.26 -17.03 -21.16
C PRO A 194 0.50 -16.20 -22.44
N ALA A 195 -0.40 -16.25 -23.43
CA ALA A 195 -0.16 -15.65 -24.74
C ALA A 195 -0.33 -14.11 -24.81
N SER A 196 -1.09 -13.48 -23.89
CA SER A 196 -1.37 -12.04 -23.94
C SER A 196 -0.77 -11.26 -22.75
N LEU A 197 -0.40 -9.99 -22.97
CA LEU A 197 0.08 -9.09 -21.91
C LEU A 197 -0.99 -8.81 -20.86
N ARG A 198 -2.26 -8.75 -21.28
CA ARG A 198 -3.42 -8.56 -20.38
C ARG A 198 -3.53 -9.72 -19.40
N ASP A 199 -3.43 -10.96 -19.89
CA ASP A 199 -3.51 -12.15 -19.04
C ASP A 199 -2.32 -12.22 -18.09
N THR A 200 -1.11 -11.89 -18.57
CA THR A 200 0.08 -11.76 -17.71
C THR A 200 -0.17 -10.80 -16.56
N PHE A 201 -0.65 -9.59 -16.83
CA PHE A 201 -0.96 -8.60 -15.78
C PHE A 201 -2.03 -9.11 -14.82
N TRP A 202 -3.07 -9.76 -15.34
CA TRP A 202 -4.14 -10.31 -14.52
C TRP A 202 -3.63 -11.41 -13.59
N TRP A 203 -2.83 -12.37 -14.09
CA TRP A 203 -2.25 -13.45 -13.29
C TRP A 203 -1.26 -12.95 -12.24
N ILE A 204 -0.41 -11.97 -12.58
CA ILE A 204 0.48 -11.35 -11.58
C ILE A 204 -0.35 -10.70 -10.48
N THR A 205 -1.40 -9.94 -10.85
CA THR A 205 -2.27 -9.26 -9.89
C THR A 205 -3.04 -10.24 -9.02
N LEU A 206 -3.53 -11.35 -9.58
CA LEU A 206 -4.18 -12.42 -8.82
C LEU A 206 -3.19 -13.07 -7.85
N GLY A 207 -1.95 -13.32 -8.26
CA GLY A 207 -0.91 -13.84 -7.38
C GLY A 207 -0.62 -12.91 -6.20
N ILE A 208 -0.53 -11.59 -6.46
CA ILE A 208 -0.41 -10.58 -5.40
C ILE A 208 -1.64 -10.62 -4.48
N LEU A 209 -2.85 -10.67 -5.03
CA LEU A 209 -4.09 -10.73 -4.24
C LEU A 209 -4.09 -11.97 -3.32
N ALA A 210 -3.78 -13.14 -3.87
CA ALA A 210 -3.72 -14.39 -3.09
C ALA A 210 -2.65 -14.30 -1.98
N PHE A 211 -1.46 -13.78 -2.29
CA PHE A 211 -0.39 -13.63 -1.31
C PHE A 211 -0.77 -12.64 -0.20
N THR A 212 -1.35 -11.49 -0.57
CA THR A 212 -1.74 -10.44 0.37
C THR A 212 -2.86 -10.93 1.29
N TRP A 213 -3.88 -11.58 0.78
CA TRP A 213 -4.94 -12.18 1.60
C TRP A 213 -4.43 -13.34 2.46
N GLY A 214 -3.61 -14.23 1.90
CA GLY A 214 -2.96 -15.31 2.64
C GLY A 214 -2.15 -14.79 3.83
N SER A 215 -1.37 -13.72 3.64
CA SER A 215 -0.62 -13.07 4.73
C SER A 215 -1.51 -12.37 5.77
N GLY A 216 -2.76 -12.07 5.43
CA GLY A 216 -3.74 -11.40 6.30
C GLY A 216 -4.66 -12.36 7.06
N ILE A 217 -4.64 -13.66 6.73
CA ILE A 217 -5.61 -14.63 7.24
C ILE A 217 -5.56 -14.76 8.76
N ASP A 218 -4.37 -14.66 9.36
CA ASP A 218 -4.19 -14.73 10.81
C ASP A 218 -4.92 -13.59 11.54
N TYR A 219 -5.01 -12.41 10.90
CA TYR A 219 -5.76 -11.28 11.45
C TYR A 219 -7.27 -11.51 11.38
N VAL A 220 -7.77 -12.26 10.41
CA VAL A 220 -9.22 -12.48 10.24
C VAL A 220 -9.69 -13.74 10.99
N VAL A 221 -8.92 -14.83 10.92
CA VAL A 221 -9.29 -16.12 11.51
C VAL A 221 -8.75 -16.23 12.93
N GLY A 222 -7.46 -15.98 13.12
CA GLY A 222 -6.80 -16.09 14.43
C GLY A 222 -7.21 -14.97 15.38
N GLY A 223 -7.17 -13.72 14.90
CA GLY A 223 -7.50 -12.55 15.69
C GLY A 223 -8.95 -12.51 16.17
N VAL A 224 -9.91 -12.82 15.29
CA VAL A 224 -11.34 -12.83 15.66
C VAL A 224 -11.63 -13.93 16.70
N ARG A 225 -10.91 -15.07 16.65
CA ARG A 225 -11.02 -16.09 17.71
C ARG A 225 -10.51 -15.57 19.05
N GLN A 226 -9.41 -14.82 19.07
CA GLN A 226 -8.87 -14.22 20.30
C GLN A 226 -9.75 -13.11 20.88
N LEU A 227 -10.65 -12.52 20.06
CA LEU A 227 -11.66 -11.59 20.55
C LEU A 227 -12.83 -12.29 21.26
N ARG A 228 -13.01 -13.61 21.10
CA ARG A 228 -14.07 -14.35 21.80
C ARG A 228 -13.80 -14.29 23.30
N GLY A 229 -14.67 -13.60 24.04
CA GLY A 229 -14.53 -13.37 25.48
C GLY A 229 -14.13 -11.94 25.87
N THR A 230 -13.85 -11.06 24.90
CA THR A 230 -13.50 -9.64 25.15
C THR A 230 -14.70 -8.67 25.06
N GLY A 231 -15.93 -9.21 25.00
CA GLY A 231 -17.16 -8.43 24.79
C GLY A 231 -17.54 -8.23 23.32
N ALA A 232 -18.76 -7.73 23.10
CA ALA A 232 -19.31 -7.45 21.78
C ALA A 232 -18.54 -6.31 21.07
N PRO A 233 -18.49 -6.31 19.73
CA PRO A 233 -17.89 -5.20 18.99
C PRO A 233 -18.59 -3.87 19.26
N ALA A 234 -17.79 -2.84 19.52
CA ALA A 234 -18.30 -1.49 19.68
C ALA A 234 -18.80 -0.96 18.34
N ALA A 235 -19.73 0.00 18.34
CA ALA A 235 -20.18 0.66 17.13
C ALA A 235 -19.00 1.27 16.33
N SER A 236 -17.95 1.75 17.02
CA SER A 236 -16.76 2.28 16.36
C SER A 236 -15.94 1.21 15.63
N ASP A 237 -15.96 -0.04 16.10
CA ASP A 237 -15.29 -1.16 15.43
C ASP A 237 -15.99 -1.48 14.10
N LEU A 238 -17.33 -1.49 14.11
CA LEU A 238 -18.15 -1.74 12.91
C LEU A 238 -17.97 -0.65 11.87
N VAL A 239 -18.00 0.63 12.27
CA VAL A 239 -17.77 1.75 11.36
C VAL A 239 -16.37 1.66 10.72
N ARG A 240 -15.34 1.32 11.48
CA ARG A 240 -13.97 1.16 10.93
C ARG A 240 -13.89 0.06 9.89
N ILE A 241 -14.49 -1.10 10.16
CA ILE A 241 -14.53 -2.23 9.21
C ILE A 241 -15.30 -1.81 7.96
N ALA A 242 -16.47 -1.19 8.11
CA ALA A 242 -17.28 -0.73 6.99
C ALA A 242 -16.51 0.29 6.12
N SER A 243 -15.88 1.29 6.73
CA SER A 243 -15.08 2.28 6.01
C SER A 243 -13.85 1.67 5.32
N ALA A 244 -13.17 0.72 5.97
CA ALA A 244 -12.02 0.03 5.41
C ALA A 244 -12.37 -0.76 4.13
N VAL A 245 -13.60 -1.25 4.03
CA VAL A 245 -14.11 -1.92 2.83
C VAL A 245 -14.64 -0.91 1.81
N ALA A 246 -15.41 0.08 2.26
CA ALA A 246 -16.10 1.02 1.37
C ALA A 246 -15.13 1.97 0.64
N ILE A 247 -14.06 2.44 1.29
CA ILE A 247 -13.11 3.39 0.67
C ILE A 247 -12.48 2.80 -0.61
N PRO A 248 -11.85 1.61 -0.62
CA PRO A 248 -11.28 1.06 -1.85
C PRO A 248 -12.33 0.72 -2.90
N LEU A 249 -13.49 0.21 -2.47
CA LEU A 249 -14.58 -0.14 -3.39
C LEU A 249 -15.23 1.10 -4.04
N ALA A 250 -15.09 2.29 -3.46
CA ALA A 250 -15.48 3.54 -4.10
C ALA A 250 -14.32 4.16 -4.91
N ALA A 251 -13.12 4.24 -4.32
CA ALA A 251 -12.00 4.97 -4.92
C ALA A 251 -11.36 4.25 -6.11
N VAL A 252 -11.24 2.92 -6.07
CA VAL A 252 -10.57 2.18 -7.16
C VAL A 252 -11.43 2.12 -8.42
N PRO A 253 -12.75 1.84 -8.35
CA PRO A 253 -13.62 2.01 -9.54
C PRO A 253 -13.66 3.44 -10.06
N ALA A 254 -13.54 4.45 -9.18
CA ALA A 254 -13.48 5.84 -9.61
C ALA A 254 -12.26 6.16 -10.48
N LEU A 255 -11.19 5.36 -10.41
CA LEU A 255 -10.04 5.49 -11.31
C LEU A 255 -10.38 5.12 -12.76
N VAL A 256 -11.36 4.24 -12.98
CA VAL A 256 -11.67 3.68 -14.31
C VAL A 256 -13.02 4.14 -14.87
N ALA A 257 -13.83 4.86 -14.09
CA ALA A 257 -15.15 5.33 -14.49
C ALA A 257 -15.15 6.41 -15.59
N GLY A 258 -13.99 6.95 -15.95
CA GLY A 258 -13.85 8.04 -16.92
C GLY A 258 -14.25 9.40 -16.36
N GLY A 259 -13.59 10.48 -16.80
CA GLY A 259 -13.92 11.86 -16.40
C GLY A 259 -13.50 12.27 -14.98
N ILE A 260 -13.13 11.32 -14.10
CA ILE A 260 -12.57 11.61 -12.77
C ILE A 260 -11.04 11.77 -12.89
N PRO A 261 -10.46 12.93 -12.53
CA PRO A 261 -9.01 13.09 -12.49
C PRO A 261 -8.38 12.09 -11.52
N PRO A 262 -7.41 11.26 -11.94
CA PRO A 262 -6.94 10.12 -11.13
C PRO A 262 -6.26 10.55 -9.82
N ALA A 263 -5.68 11.75 -9.77
CA ALA A 263 -5.07 12.29 -8.57
C ALA A 263 -6.06 12.38 -7.37
N LEU A 264 -7.36 12.52 -7.63
CA LEU A 264 -8.39 12.68 -6.59
C LEU A 264 -8.65 11.37 -5.83
N PRO A 265 -9.08 10.25 -6.47
CA PRO A 265 -9.22 8.98 -5.78
C PRO A 265 -7.88 8.41 -5.26
N ILE A 266 -6.75 8.65 -5.94
CA ILE A 266 -5.42 8.31 -5.41
C ILE A 266 -5.18 9.03 -4.09
N GLY A 267 -5.43 10.34 -4.05
CA GLY A 267 -5.28 11.16 -2.86
C GLY A 267 -6.15 10.67 -1.70
N VAL A 268 -7.41 10.30 -1.97
CA VAL A 268 -8.32 9.75 -0.94
C VAL A 268 -7.73 8.48 -0.32
N VAL A 269 -7.31 7.51 -1.15
CA VAL A 269 -6.72 6.27 -0.64
C VAL A 269 -5.44 6.53 0.15
N CYS A 270 -4.56 7.41 -0.34
CA CYS A 270 -3.32 7.77 0.36
C CYS A 270 -3.59 8.41 1.73
N VAL A 271 -4.51 9.38 1.81
CA VAL A 271 -4.87 10.03 3.07
C VAL A 271 -5.43 9.01 4.06
N GLU A 272 -6.34 8.16 3.61
CA GLU A 272 -7.01 7.17 4.46
C GLU A 272 -6.04 6.07 4.95
N LEU A 273 -5.08 5.65 4.12
CA LEU A 273 -4.00 4.75 4.55
C LEU A 273 -3.09 5.39 5.59
N ALA A 274 -2.74 6.67 5.41
CA ALA A 274 -1.88 7.38 6.34
C ALA A 274 -2.54 7.59 7.71
N VAL A 275 -3.79 8.08 7.72
CA VAL A 275 -4.55 8.30 8.95
C VAL A 275 -4.85 6.97 9.66
N GLY A 276 -5.18 5.91 8.92
CA GLY A 276 -5.36 4.58 9.51
C GLY A 276 -4.11 4.04 10.21
N GLY A 277 -2.91 4.45 9.78
CA GLY A 277 -1.66 4.18 10.51
C GLY A 277 -1.61 4.89 11.87
N LEU A 278 -1.93 6.18 11.89
CA LEU A 278 -1.99 7.01 13.11
C LEU A 278 -3.05 6.52 14.10
N ASP A 279 -4.18 6.02 13.58
CA ASP A 279 -5.28 5.51 14.40
C ASP A 279 -4.89 4.31 15.27
N ASN A 280 -3.95 3.46 14.82
CA ASN A 280 -3.41 2.37 15.65
C ASN A 280 -2.64 2.92 16.85
N LEU A 281 -1.85 3.98 16.65
CA LEU A 281 -1.13 4.62 17.74
C LEU A 281 -2.09 5.25 18.76
N LEU A 282 -3.14 5.94 18.30
CA LEU A 282 -4.15 6.47 19.21
C LEU A 282 -4.86 5.36 20.00
N ALA A 283 -5.16 4.24 19.33
CA ALA A 283 -5.78 3.08 19.97
C ALA A 283 -4.91 2.44 21.05
N HIS A 284 -3.59 2.42 20.85
CA HIS A 284 -2.65 1.98 21.87
C HIS A 284 -2.72 2.84 23.14
N HIS A 285 -3.04 4.13 23.00
CA HIS A 285 -3.20 5.08 24.10
C HIS A 285 -4.65 5.24 24.59
N GLY A 286 -5.62 4.53 24.00
CA GLY A 286 -7.05 4.70 24.32
C GLY A 286 -7.60 6.09 23.95
N ALA A 287 -6.96 6.79 23.02
CA ALA A 287 -7.28 8.16 22.61
C ALA A 287 -8.01 8.25 21.26
N GLU A 288 -8.39 7.11 20.70
CA GLU A 288 -8.98 7.01 19.38
C GLU A 288 -10.41 7.57 19.28
N GLY A 289 -10.87 7.85 18.06
CA GLY A 289 -12.18 8.42 17.82
C GLY A 289 -13.31 7.41 18.08
N GLY A 290 -14.44 7.89 18.60
CA GLY A 290 -15.69 7.13 18.67
C GLY A 290 -16.32 6.90 17.29
N ALA A 291 -17.45 6.19 17.25
CA ALA A 291 -18.11 5.79 16.01
C ALA A 291 -18.52 6.98 15.14
N LEU A 292 -19.10 8.01 15.75
CA LEU A 292 -19.51 9.23 15.05
C LEU A 292 -18.33 10.01 14.47
N ALA A 293 -17.21 10.09 15.19
CA ALA A 293 -16.01 10.75 14.69
C ALA A 293 -15.46 10.03 13.46
N TRP A 294 -15.44 8.69 13.48
CA TRP A 294 -15.03 7.87 12.34
C TRP A 294 -15.96 7.98 11.14
N ALA A 295 -17.27 7.94 11.38
CA ALA A 295 -18.28 8.09 10.35
C ALA A 295 -18.20 9.47 9.70
N ALA A 296 -18.04 10.53 10.50
CA ALA A 296 -17.87 11.90 10.01
C ALA A 296 -16.56 12.10 9.23
N ARG A 297 -15.50 11.34 9.55
CA ARG A 297 -14.21 11.39 8.84
C ARG A 297 -14.27 10.71 7.48
N THR A 298 -14.76 9.49 7.43
CA THR A 298 -14.64 8.60 6.25
C THR A 298 -15.91 8.54 5.40
N GLY A 299 -17.08 8.72 6.02
CA GLY A 299 -18.38 8.64 5.35
C GLY A 299 -18.55 9.66 4.22
N PRO A 300 -18.23 10.96 4.41
CA PRO A 300 -18.35 11.95 3.34
C PRO A 300 -17.49 11.61 2.13
N ALA A 301 -16.26 11.14 2.32
CA ALA A 301 -15.37 10.76 1.22
C ALA A 301 -15.95 9.61 0.39
N VAL A 302 -16.45 8.57 1.05
CA VAL A 302 -17.11 7.43 0.40
C VAL A 302 -18.37 7.88 -0.36
N ALA A 303 -19.24 8.65 0.29
CA ALA A 303 -20.49 9.12 -0.31
C ALA A 303 -20.24 10.02 -1.53
N LEU A 304 -19.26 10.91 -1.46
CA LEU A 304 -18.91 11.82 -2.54
C LEU A 304 -18.23 11.09 -3.71
N LEU A 305 -17.38 10.09 -3.46
CA LEU A 305 -16.83 9.23 -4.52
C LEU A 305 -17.92 8.40 -5.18
N ALA A 306 -18.85 7.83 -4.41
CA ALA A 306 -19.99 7.10 -4.95
C ALA A 306 -20.90 8.02 -5.80
N ALA A 307 -21.12 9.26 -5.36
CA ALA A 307 -21.85 10.26 -6.13
C ALA A 307 -21.10 10.65 -7.42
N ALA A 308 -19.77 10.79 -7.39
CA ALA A 308 -18.96 11.05 -8.57
C ALA A 308 -19.03 9.89 -9.57
N LEU A 309 -18.98 8.65 -9.09
CA LEU A 309 -19.17 7.44 -9.90
C LEU A 309 -20.56 7.41 -10.56
N TRP A 310 -21.59 7.70 -9.79
CA TRP A 310 -22.96 7.77 -10.30
C TRP A 310 -23.14 8.89 -11.33
N ALA A 311 -22.52 10.06 -11.09
CA ALA A 311 -22.50 11.16 -12.06
C ALA A 311 -21.77 10.78 -13.36
N ALA A 312 -20.67 10.04 -13.26
CA ALA A 312 -19.95 9.50 -14.43
C ALA A 312 -20.82 8.52 -15.23
N HIS A 313 -21.53 7.62 -14.53
CA HIS A 313 -22.43 6.66 -15.17
C HIS A 313 -23.66 7.30 -15.83
N THR A 314 -24.16 8.39 -15.26
CA THR A 314 -25.33 9.13 -15.76
C THR A 314 -24.96 10.28 -16.72
N ALA A 315 -23.72 10.32 -17.21
CA ALA A 315 -23.20 11.33 -18.14
C ALA A 315 -23.33 12.80 -17.64
N ARG A 316 -23.33 13.02 -16.32
CA ARG A 316 -23.40 14.36 -15.70
C ARG A 316 -22.00 14.96 -15.53
N ALA A 317 -21.33 15.24 -16.64
CA ALA A 317 -19.92 15.64 -16.66
C ALA A 317 -19.57 16.82 -15.71
N GLY A 318 -20.45 17.82 -15.60
CA GLY A 318 -20.22 18.99 -14.75
C GLY A 318 -20.14 18.70 -13.24
N ALA A 319 -20.68 17.57 -12.78
CA ALA A 319 -20.68 17.19 -11.36
C ALA A 319 -19.51 16.27 -10.97
N ILE A 320 -18.86 15.60 -11.93
CA ILE A 320 -17.87 14.54 -11.68
C ILE A 320 -16.67 15.06 -10.88
N THR A 321 -15.94 16.03 -11.43
CA THR A 321 -14.72 16.58 -10.81
C THR A 321 -15.01 17.29 -9.49
N PRO A 322 -16.04 18.14 -9.36
CA PRO A 322 -16.38 18.76 -8.07
C PRO A 322 -16.67 17.74 -6.96
N LEU A 323 -17.42 16.67 -7.26
CA LEU A 323 -17.73 15.62 -6.29
C LEU A 323 -16.47 14.86 -5.86
N ALA A 324 -15.63 14.46 -6.81
CA ALA A 324 -14.36 13.78 -6.50
C ALA A 324 -13.39 14.68 -5.72
N ALA A 325 -13.34 15.97 -6.05
CA ALA A 325 -12.50 16.95 -5.34
C ALA A 325 -13.01 17.19 -3.91
N ALA A 326 -14.33 17.28 -3.74
CA ALA A 326 -14.96 17.36 -2.43
C ALA A 326 -14.68 16.11 -1.59
N ALA A 327 -14.63 14.92 -2.19
CA ALA A 327 -14.26 13.69 -1.49
C ALA A 327 -12.83 13.72 -0.94
N LEU A 328 -11.88 14.18 -1.75
CA LEU A 328 -10.49 14.37 -1.31
C LEU A 328 -10.41 15.44 -0.22
N ALA A 329 -11.07 16.58 -0.41
CA ALA A 329 -11.09 17.65 0.59
C ALA A 329 -11.67 17.18 1.92
N ALA A 330 -12.75 16.39 1.90
CA ALA A 330 -13.33 15.79 3.10
C ALA A 330 -12.35 14.84 3.80
N SER A 331 -11.65 13.98 3.05
CA SER A 331 -10.63 13.07 3.60
C SER A 331 -9.48 13.85 4.23
N VAL A 332 -8.96 14.87 3.54
CA VAL A 332 -7.86 15.72 4.04
C VAL A 332 -8.28 16.49 5.28
N ALA A 333 -9.45 17.14 5.25
CA ALA A 333 -9.96 17.90 6.39
C ALA A 333 -10.23 17.00 7.61
N GLY A 334 -10.84 15.83 7.38
CA GLY A 334 -11.07 14.82 8.42
C GLY A 334 -9.77 14.27 9.00
N GLY A 335 -8.81 13.93 8.14
CA GLY A 335 -7.48 13.47 8.54
C GLY A 335 -6.68 14.52 9.29
N ALA A 336 -6.70 15.77 8.84
CA ALA A 336 -6.05 16.89 9.53
C ALA A 336 -6.67 17.13 10.90
N ARG A 337 -8.00 17.14 11.01
CA ARG A 337 -8.71 17.25 12.29
C ARG A 337 -8.30 16.15 13.26
N GLU A 338 -8.22 14.92 12.78
CA GLU A 338 -7.82 13.76 13.57
C GLU A 338 -6.34 13.84 14.01
N PHE A 339 -5.46 14.28 13.10
CA PHE A 339 -4.06 14.57 13.43
C PHE A 339 -3.94 15.61 14.55
N TRP A 340 -4.65 16.74 14.41
CA TRP A 340 -4.64 17.81 15.40
C TRP A 340 -5.22 17.38 16.76
N ARG A 341 -6.25 16.53 16.76
CA ARG A 341 -6.84 15.93 17.96
C ARG A 341 -5.84 15.02 18.68
N GLY A 342 -5.12 14.20 17.92
CA GLY A 342 -4.15 13.23 18.42
C GLY A 342 -2.74 13.76 18.66
N ARG A 343 -2.44 15.02 18.33
CA ARG A 343 -1.06 15.56 18.26
C ARG A 343 -0.17 15.30 19.47
N ARG A 344 -0.73 15.27 20.68
CA ARG A 344 0.01 15.02 21.93
C ARG A 344 0.56 13.60 22.05
N TYR A 345 0.05 12.68 21.25
CA TYR A 345 0.52 11.30 21.17
C TYR A 345 1.49 11.09 20.00
N TYR A 346 1.57 12.04 19.07
CA TYR A 346 2.40 11.95 17.86
C TYR A 346 3.70 12.77 17.97
N LEU A 347 3.66 13.89 18.69
CA LEU A 347 4.71 14.90 18.84
C LEU A 347 5.19 14.94 20.29
#